data_AF-A0A534YI33-F1
#
_entry.id   AF-A0A534YI33-F1
#
_cell.length_a   1.000
_cell.length_b   1.000
_cell.length_c   1.000
_cell.angle_alpha   90.00
_cell.angle_beta   90.00
_cell.angle_gamma   90.00
#
_symmetry.space_group_name_H-M   'P 1'
#
loop_
_entity.id
_entity.type
_entity.pdbx_description
1 polymer ?
#
loop_
_entity_poly.entity_id
_entity_poly.type
_entity_poly.pdbx_seq_one_letter_code
_entity_poly.pdbx_strand_id
1 'polypeptide(L)'
;MPRMRAAGPGAATVRKQRDSASSGESRSITPDGSIFPGMRGASPQVRFSEMRRARFYILILGLTLLPQVVAASDLVRWLAAQGQLALGLSVPGLLLALNLPMLAEVLRRKKSARLPRFLAATVQTPWTAFWLGSLFYAILRAGWTVAHLGPAPMPVWLALAPFGLALYGTLFGARVLRRERVTIPVAGLPGGWRGVRIVQLSDLHAGRHVTKERLHAIARRAARLHPDVLVVTGDIVHNSPAFARHAAEAIASIPTRYGAYACLGNHDFWAGPDAVEEELERAGIRVLRNKGVLLERDGDGLWLCGVDDPWSGRFDLRGALRGRPEGTATVLLSHQPNTWLRAQELGVELQLSGHTHGGQVALLWLHRSLSLARLITPFVAGLYRAGRSYLYVNRGAGSVMPMVRLGARPEVTELTLTTAEDTNEDLALVTP
;
A
#
# COMPACT_ATOMS: atom_id res chain seq x y z
N MET A 1 -66.74 3.91 -6.45
CA MET A 1 -67.59 5.13 -6.52
C MET A 1 -68.66 5.05 -5.44
N PRO A 2 -69.12 6.15 -4.82
CA PRO A 2 -68.54 7.50 -4.76
C PRO A 2 -68.45 8.04 -3.31
N ARG A 3 -67.55 8.99 -3.06
CA ARG A 3 -67.93 10.33 -2.56
C ARG A 3 -66.72 11.27 -2.61
N MET A 4 -67.02 12.49 -3.03
CA MET A 4 -66.10 13.56 -3.37
C MET A 4 -66.60 14.84 -2.68
N ARG A 5 -65.67 15.79 -2.44
CA ARG A 5 -65.81 17.20 -1.99
C ARG A 5 -65.90 17.40 -0.46
N ALA A 6 -65.02 18.12 0.25
CA ALA A 6 -64.25 19.38 0.08
C ALA A 6 -64.94 20.60 0.74
N ALA A 7 -64.27 21.20 1.75
CA ALA A 7 -64.22 22.64 2.08
C ALA A 7 -63.22 22.89 3.24
N GLY A 8 -62.28 23.85 3.08
CA GLY A 8 -61.46 24.44 4.16
C GLY A 8 -62.18 25.63 4.84
N PRO A 9 -61.52 26.67 5.39
CA PRO A 9 -60.08 26.96 5.58
C PRO A 9 -59.74 27.47 7.02
N GLY A 10 -58.46 27.83 7.31
CA GLY A 10 -58.16 28.75 8.43
C GLY A 10 -56.80 28.62 9.13
N ALA A 11 -55.85 29.46 8.70
CA ALA A 11 -54.59 29.93 9.28
C ALA A 11 -54.25 29.69 10.77
N ALA A 12 -52.99 29.32 11.05
CA ALA A 12 -52.20 29.85 12.17
C ALA A 12 -50.68 29.69 11.92
N THR A 13 -50.02 30.83 11.72
CA THR A 13 -48.57 31.04 11.65
C THR A 13 -47.93 30.86 13.03
N VAL A 14 -46.86 30.05 13.14
CA VAL A 14 -45.98 30.05 14.33
C VAL A 14 -44.52 30.24 13.91
N ARG A 15 -43.97 31.33 14.43
CA ARG A 15 -42.62 31.87 14.34
C ARG A 15 -41.66 30.99 15.15
N LYS A 16 -40.57 30.50 14.53
CA LYS A 16 -39.52 29.76 15.26
C LYS A 16 -38.39 30.70 15.66
N GLN A 17 -38.27 30.91 16.98
CA GLN A 17 -37.22 31.65 17.67
C GLN A 17 -35.87 30.93 17.55
N ARG A 18 -34.80 31.74 17.46
CA ARG A 18 -33.40 31.34 17.58
C ARG A 18 -33.06 31.20 19.06
N ASP A 19 -32.46 30.08 19.45
CA ASP A 19 -31.72 29.97 20.71
C ASP A 19 -30.26 29.66 20.42
N SER A 20 -29.41 30.54 20.96
CA SER A 20 -27.97 30.50 21.03
C SER A 20 -27.53 29.75 22.28
N ALA A 21 -26.66 28.74 22.15
CA ALA A 21 -25.90 28.20 23.28
C ALA A 21 -24.43 28.01 22.90
N SER A 22 -23.58 28.53 23.78
CA SER A 22 -22.15 28.78 23.73
C SER A 22 -21.26 27.54 23.55
N SER A 23 -20.29 27.63 22.65
CA SER A 23 -19.12 26.74 22.58
C SER A 23 -17.96 27.34 23.38
N GLY A 24 -17.57 26.71 24.49
CA GLY A 24 -16.32 27.00 25.18
C GLY A 24 -15.16 26.28 24.49
N GLU A 25 -14.28 27.03 23.81
CA GLU A 25 -12.97 26.55 23.37
C GLU A 25 -11.96 26.76 24.50
N SER A 26 -11.44 25.68 25.09
CA SER A 26 -10.21 25.74 25.88
C SER A 26 -9.01 25.62 24.94
N ARG A 27 -8.30 26.73 24.74
CA ARG A 27 -7.01 26.76 24.03
C ARG A 27 -5.89 26.37 25.01
N SER A 28 -5.17 25.29 24.72
CA SER A 28 -3.83 25.04 25.28
C SER A 28 -2.78 25.25 24.19
N ILE A 29 -1.93 26.25 24.39
CA ILE A 29 -0.78 26.60 23.55
C ILE A 29 0.44 25.93 24.18
N THR A 30 1.21 25.17 23.39
CA THR A 30 2.57 24.73 23.77
C THR A 30 3.63 25.69 23.21
N PRO A 31 4.69 26.00 23.96
CA PRO A 31 5.72 26.97 23.57
C PRO A 31 6.87 26.30 22.80
N ASP A 32 6.67 25.89 21.54
CA ASP A 32 7.81 25.66 20.62
C ASP A 32 7.51 25.67 19.11
N GLY A 33 6.25 25.84 18.68
CA GLY A 33 5.94 26.38 17.34
C GLY A 33 6.44 25.64 16.09
N SER A 34 6.89 24.38 16.17
CA SER A 34 7.31 23.64 14.96
C SER A 34 6.20 22.72 14.41
N ILE A 35 5.57 23.17 13.32
CA ILE A 35 4.51 22.45 12.59
C ILE A 35 5.17 21.63 11.47
N PHE A 36 5.10 20.30 11.54
CA PHE A 36 5.30 19.44 10.37
C PHE A 36 4.18 19.72 9.35
N PRO A 37 4.49 19.98 8.07
CA PRO A 37 3.45 20.26 7.08
C PRO A 37 2.74 18.96 6.69
N GLY A 38 1.49 18.82 7.13
CA GLY A 38 0.57 17.85 6.53
C GLY A 38 -0.19 16.96 7.49
N MET A 39 -0.91 17.51 8.47
CA MET A 39 -2.09 16.85 9.02
C MET A 39 -3.08 17.90 9.50
N ARG A 40 -3.94 18.38 8.59
CA ARG A 40 -5.23 18.97 8.97
C ARG A 40 -6.28 17.87 8.85
N GLY A 41 -7.11 17.80 9.89
CA GLY A 41 -8.01 16.68 10.21
C GLY A 41 -8.84 16.16 9.03
N ALA A 42 -8.89 14.83 8.93
CA ALA A 42 -9.86 14.14 8.11
C ALA A 42 -11.08 13.79 8.96
N SER A 43 -12.24 14.26 8.54
CA SER A 43 -13.56 13.90 9.04
C SER A 43 -14.36 13.22 7.91
N PRO A 44 -15.54 12.60 8.17
CA PRO A 44 -15.88 11.24 7.77
C PRO A 44 -16.50 11.11 6.37
N GLN A 45 -16.32 9.93 5.76
CA GLN A 45 -16.89 9.48 4.47
C GLN A 45 -16.83 10.52 3.33
N VAL A 46 -15.73 10.50 2.58
CA VAL A 46 -15.55 11.35 1.39
C VAL A 46 -16.59 10.98 0.31
N ARG A 47 -17.72 11.68 0.28
CA ARG A 47 -18.53 11.82 -0.94
C ARG A 47 -17.71 12.67 -1.93
N PHE A 48 -17.05 12.02 -2.88
CA PHE A 48 -16.37 12.70 -3.97
C PHE A 48 -17.38 13.53 -4.77
N SER A 49 -17.24 14.86 -4.77
CA SER A 49 -18.04 15.70 -5.67
C SER A 49 -17.69 15.41 -7.13
N GLU A 50 -18.69 15.46 -8.01
CA GLU A 50 -18.51 15.11 -9.44
C GLU A 50 -17.43 15.95 -10.12
N MET A 51 -17.29 17.23 -9.75
CA MET A 51 -16.23 18.11 -10.25
C MET A 51 -14.82 17.70 -9.80
N ARG A 52 -14.65 17.27 -8.53
CA ARG A 52 -13.35 16.76 -8.05
C ARG A 52 -12.99 15.44 -8.73
N ARG A 53 -13.99 14.62 -9.03
CA ARG A 53 -13.84 13.36 -9.74
C ARG A 53 -13.48 13.56 -11.21
N ALA A 54 -14.12 14.51 -11.90
CA ALA A 54 -13.78 14.86 -13.29
C ALA A 54 -12.33 15.38 -13.41
N ARG A 55 -11.90 16.27 -12.50
CA ARG A 55 -10.52 16.75 -12.45
C ARG A 55 -9.51 15.63 -12.22
N PHE A 56 -9.82 14.68 -11.34
CA PHE A 56 -8.98 13.49 -11.12
C PHE A 56 -8.84 12.63 -12.39
N TYR A 57 -9.93 12.37 -13.11
CA TYR A 57 -9.88 11.62 -14.37
C TYR A 57 -9.14 12.36 -15.47
N ILE A 58 -9.32 13.68 -15.61
CA ILE A 58 -8.57 14.50 -16.57
C ILE A 58 -7.08 14.45 -16.26
N LEU A 59 -6.69 14.57 -14.98
CA LEU A 59 -5.29 14.50 -14.56
C LEU A 59 -4.68 13.13 -14.90
N ILE A 60 -5.37 12.03 -14.57
CA ILE A 60 -4.93 10.67 -14.93
C ILE A 60 -4.83 10.52 -16.44
N LEU A 61 -5.81 11.00 -17.20
CA LEU A 61 -5.81 10.92 -18.65
C LEU A 61 -4.65 11.72 -19.25
N GLY A 62 -4.34 12.90 -18.71
CA GLY A 62 -3.17 13.69 -19.11
C GLY A 62 -1.85 12.98 -18.82
N LEU A 63 -1.68 12.44 -17.60
CA LEU A 63 -0.54 11.58 -17.23
C LEU A 63 -0.44 10.31 -18.07
N THR A 64 -1.55 9.88 -18.69
CA THR A 64 -1.60 8.68 -19.52
C THR A 64 -1.28 8.98 -20.98
N LEU A 65 -1.89 10.00 -21.56
CA LEU A 65 -1.80 10.28 -22.99
C LEU A 65 -0.56 11.11 -23.34
N LEU A 66 -0.14 12.06 -22.51
CA LEU A 66 1.00 12.93 -22.83
C LEU A 66 2.29 12.12 -23.06
N PRO A 67 2.69 11.17 -22.20
CA PRO A 67 3.89 10.38 -22.44
C PRO A 67 3.77 9.50 -23.70
N GLN A 68 2.57 8.99 -23.98
CA GLN A 68 2.31 8.20 -25.19
C GLN A 68 2.46 9.06 -26.45
N VAL A 69 1.97 10.31 -26.44
CA VAL A 69 2.13 11.23 -27.57
C VAL A 69 3.61 11.55 -27.83
N VAL A 70 4.42 11.69 -26.78
CA VAL A 70 5.88 11.88 -26.92
C VAL A 70 6.52 10.68 -27.63
N ALA A 71 6.26 9.46 -27.12
CA ALA A 71 6.77 8.24 -27.74
C ALA A 71 6.28 8.05 -29.18
N ALA A 72 5.00 8.35 -29.44
CA ALA A 72 4.39 8.30 -30.76
C ALA A 72 5.07 9.25 -31.75
N SER A 73 5.25 10.51 -31.35
CA SER A 73 5.81 11.56 -32.20
C SER A 73 7.25 11.23 -32.59
N ASP A 74 8.03 10.67 -31.66
CA ASP A 74 9.38 10.19 -31.97
C ASP A 74 9.37 9.00 -32.92
N LEU A 75 8.45 8.03 -32.74
CA LEU A 75 8.31 6.89 -33.64
C LEU A 75 7.91 7.35 -35.06
N VAL A 76 6.97 8.29 -35.19
CA VAL A 76 6.57 8.86 -36.49
C VAL A 76 7.75 9.54 -37.17
N ARG A 77 8.50 10.38 -36.44
CA ARG A 77 9.70 11.06 -36.97
C ARG A 77 10.76 10.07 -37.41
N TRP A 78 10.99 9.02 -36.62
CA TRP A 78 11.95 7.98 -36.95
C TRP A 78 11.52 7.20 -38.21
N LEU A 79 10.26 6.78 -38.30
CA LEU A 79 9.72 6.09 -39.48
C LEU A 79 9.79 6.97 -40.74
N ALA A 80 9.45 8.25 -40.63
CA ALA A 80 9.58 9.20 -41.73
C ALA A 80 11.03 9.33 -42.21
N ALA A 81 12.01 9.39 -41.28
CA ALA A 81 13.44 9.42 -41.62
C ALA A 81 13.92 8.12 -42.30
N GLN A 82 13.23 7.01 -42.12
CA GLN A 82 13.48 5.74 -42.83
C GLN A 82 12.68 5.61 -44.14
N GLY A 83 12.00 6.68 -44.60
CA GLY A 83 11.17 6.65 -45.81
C GLY A 83 9.80 5.96 -45.63
N GLN A 84 9.41 5.64 -44.40
CA GLN A 84 8.19 4.88 -44.06
C GLN A 84 7.06 5.80 -43.56
N LEU A 85 6.79 6.91 -44.27
CA LEU A 85 5.83 7.93 -43.83
C LEU A 85 4.40 7.38 -43.65
N ALA A 86 3.95 6.51 -44.55
CA ALA A 86 2.61 5.89 -44.45
C ALA A 86 2.45 5.07 -43.16
N LEU A 87 3.49 4.32 -42.76
CA LEU A 87 3.51 3.59 -41.49
C LEU A 87 3.52 4.56 -40.31
N GLY A 88 4.28 5.65 -40.39
CA GLY A 88 4.27 6.72 -39.38
C GLY A 88 2.88 7.33 -39.17
N LEU A 89 2.15 7.64 -40.25
CA LEU A 89 0.80 8.21 -40.17
C LEU A 89 -0.23 7.25 -39.54
N SER A 90 0.05 5.94 -39.50
CA SER A 90 -0.81 4.95 -38.83
C SER A 90 -0.66 4.94 -37.30
N VAL A 91 0.45 5.45 -36.75
CA VAL A 91 0.79 5.36 -35.32
C VAL A 91 -0.27 6.02 -34.41
N PRO A 92 -0.80 7.23 -34.68
CA PRO A 92 -1.86 7.81 -33.87
C PRO A 92 -3.14 6.96 -33.83
N GLY A 93 -3.51 6.35 -34.97
CA GLY A 93 -4.66 5.45 -35.06
C GLY A 93 -4.47 4.19 -34.22
N LEU A 94 -3.27 3.60 -34.24
CA LEU A 94 -2.91 2.47 -33.40
C LEU A 94 -2.97 2.81 -31.90
N LEU A 95 -2.46 3.98 -31.51
CA LEU A 95 -2.52 4.43 -30.12
C LEU A 95 -3.94 4.66 -29.63
N LEU A 96 -4.80 5.23 -30.47
CA LEU A 96 -6.21 5.36 -30.17
C LEU A 96 -6.84 3.98 -29.97
N ALA A 97 -6.59 3.04 -30.89
CA ALA A 97 -7.09 1.67 -30.79
C ALA A 97 -6.62 0.94 -29.52
N LEU A 98 -5.35 1.11 -29.12
CA LEU A 98 -4.80 0.53 -27.89
C LEU A 98 -5.47 1.08 -26.62
N ASN A 99 -5.90 2.34 -26.62
CA ASN A 99 -6.55 2.97 -25.46
C ASN A 99 -8.08 2.82 -25.44
N LEU A 100 -8.72 2.48 -26.57
CA LEU A 100 -10.18 2.31 -26.66
C LEU A 100 -10.75 1.33 -25.62
N PRO A 101 -10.18 0.13 -25.37
CA PRO A 101 -10.70 -0.77 -24.35
C PRO A 101 -10.68 -0.17 -22.94
N MET A 102 -9.63 0.61 -22.62
CA MET A 102 -9.54 1.21 -21.30
C MET A 102 -10.44 2.44 -21.16
N LEU A 103 -10.55 3.25 -22.21
CA LEU A 103 -11.53 4.33 -22.28
C LEU A 103 -12.94 3.77 -22.14
N ALA A 104 -13.25 2.64 -22.79
CA ALA A 104 -14.53 1.96 -22.66
C ALA A 104 -14.76 1.44 -21.23
N GLU A 105 -13.75 0.91 -20.54
CA GLU A 105 -13.87 0.47 -19.14
C GLU A 105 -14.07 1.65 -18.18
N VAL A 106 -13.34 2.75 -18.36
CA VAL A 106 -13.48 3.99 -17.57
C VAL A 106 -14.86 4.63 -17.81
N LEU A 107 -15.33 4.62 -19.06
CA LEU A 107 -16.64 5.16 -19.44
C LEU A 107 -17.80 4.22 -19.10
N ARG A 108 -17.55 2.91 -18.93
CA ARG A 108 -18.57 1.95 -18.52
C ARG A 108 -18.94 2.15 -17.06
N ARG A 109 -19.89 3.05 -16.86
CA ARG A 109 -20.59 3.35 -15.59
C ARG A 109 -21.33 2.16 -14.95
N LYS A 110 -21.29 0.94 -15.51
CA LYS A 110 -22.13 -0.21 -15.09
C LYS A 110 -21.36 -1.24 -14.28
N LYS A 111 -21.90 -1.53 -13.09
CA LYS A 111 -21.48 -2.55 -12.10
C LYS A 111 -21.37 -4.00 -12.62
N SER A 112 -21.79 -4.32 -13.85
CA SER A 112 -22.10 -5.70 -14.24
C SER A 112 -21.34 -6.30 -15.41
N ALA A 113 -20.72 -5.54 -16.33
CA ALA A 113 -20.12 -6.18 -17.50
C ALA A 113 -18.66 -6.62 -17.21
N ARG A 114 -18.54 -7.84 -16.70
CA ARG A 114 -17.25 -8.46 -16.42
C ARG A 114 -16.66 -8.93 -17.74
N LEU A 115 -15.60 -8.26 -18.20
CA LEU A 115 -14.77 -8.87 -19.25
C LEU A 115 -14.25 -10.21 -18.69
N PRO A 116 -14.29 -11.32 -19.45
CA PRO A 116 -13.74 -12.59 -18.98
C PRO A 116 -12.30 -12.38 -18.49
N ARG A 117 -11.95 -12.95 -17.34
CA ARG A 117 -10.67 -12.66 -16.64
C ARG A 117 -9.45 -12.84 -17.55
N PHE A 118 -9.48 -13.85 -18.43
CA PHE A 118 -8.45 -14.07 -19.43
C PHE A 118 -8.35 -12.89 -20.41
N LEU A 119 -9.46 -12.46 -21.03
CA LEU A 119 -9.47 -11.30 -21.92
C LEU A 119 -9.03 -10.01 -21.23
N ALA A 120 -9.44 -9.81 -19.97
CA ALA A 120 -8.99 -8.67 -19.19
C ALA A 120 -7.48 -8.69 -18.97
N ALA A 121 -6.89 -9.84 -18.63
CA ALA A 121 -5.44 -9.97 -18.49
C ALA A 121 -4.70 -9.78 -19.82
N THR A 122 -5.21 -10.35 -20.92
CA THR A 122 -4.61 -10.24 -22.25
C THR A 122 -4.59 -8.81 -22.78
N VAL A 123 -5.55 -7.97 -22.37
CA VAL A 123 -5.60 -6.55 -22.78
C VAL A 123 -4.91 -5.65 -21.75
N GLN A 124 -5.16 -5.85 -20.46
CA GLN A 124 -4.70 -4.95 -19.40
C GLN A 124 -3.19 -5.04 -19.16
N THR A 125 -2.59 -6.23 -19.23
CA THR A 125 -1.14 -6.36 -18.96
C THR A 125 -0.28 -5.70 -20.04
N PRO A 126 -0.49 -5.98 -21.36
CA PRO A 126 0.24 -5.25 -22.41
C PRO A 126 -0.04 -3.75 -22.40
N TRP A 127 -1.29 -3.35 -22.14
CA TRP A 127 -1.64 -1.95 -22.02
C TRP A 127 -0.91 -1.26 -20.85
N THR A 128 -0.87 -1.89 -19.67
CA THR A 128 -0.16 -1.36 -18.49
C THR A 128 1.34 -1.23 -18.76
N ALA A 129 1.93 -2.25 -19.40
CA ALA A 129 3.34 -2.24 -19.80
C ALA A 129 3.63 -1.10 -20.79
N PHE A 130 2.76 -0.92 -21.79
CA PHE A 130 2.89 0.14 -22.78
C PHE A 130 2.76 1.54 -22.15
N TRP A 131 1.78 1.73 -21.25
CA TRP A 131 1.58 2.99 -20.55
C TRP A 131 2.79 3.36 -19.67
N LEU A 132 3.27 2.43 -18.83
CA LEU A 132 4.47 2.65 -18.01
C LEU A 132 5.72 2.86 -18.85
N GLY A 133 5.88 2.07 -19.92
CA GLY A 133 6.98 2.21 -20.86
C GLY A 133 7.00 3.59 -21.50
N SER A 134 5.83 4.12 -21.88
CA SER A 134 5.70 5.47 -22.43
C SER A 134 6.05 6.55 -21.40
N LEU A 135 5.65 6.37 -20.14
CA LEU A 135 6.00 7.28 -19.05
C LEU A 135 7.52 7.33 -18.83
N PHE A 136 8.16 6.17 -18.69
CA PHE A 136 9.61 6.07 -18.53
C PHE A 136 10.36 6.55 -19.77
N TYR A 137 9.84 6.29 -20.96
CA TYR A 137 10.37 6.82 -22.21
C TYR A 137 10.34 8.36 -22.22
N ALA A 138 9.23 8.99 -21.83
CA ALA A 138 9.11 10.44 -21.82
C ALA A 138 10.11 11.08 -20.84
N ILE A 139 10.32 10.48 -19.67
CA ILE A 139 11.32 10.93 -18.68
C ILE A 139 12.73 10.79 -19.28
N LEU A 140 13.05 9.62 -19.86
CA LEU A 140 14.33 9.37 -20.50
C LEU A 140 14.58 10.34 -21.66
N ARG A 141 13.56 10.58 -22.49
CA ARG A 141 13.60 11.51 -23.63
C ARG A 141 13.84 12.95 -23.18
N ALA A 142 13.20 13.38 -22.08
CA ALA A 142 13.44 14.71 -21.51
C ALA A 142 14.89 14.85 -21.04
N GLY A 143 15.40 13.88 -20.29
CA GLY A 143 16.80 13.86 -19.86
C GLY A 143 17.79 13.84 -21.03
N TRP A 144 17.52 13.03 -22.05
CA TRP A 144 18.32 12.97 -23.28
C TRP A 144 18.36 14.31 -24.01
N THR A 145 17.20 14.97 -24.12
CA THR A 145 17.07 16.27 -24.78
C THR A 145 17.88 17.34 -24.06
N VAL A 146 17.84 17.34 -22.72
CA VAL A 146 18.66 18.24 -21.90
C VAL A 146 20.16 17.95 -22.08
N ALA A 147 20.55 16.67 -22.01
CA ALA A 147 21.96 16.27 -22.13
C ALA A 147 22.58 16.59 -23.50
N HIS A 148 21.76 16.63 -24.57
CA HIS A 148 22.22 16.92 -25.93
C HIS A 148 21.84 18.34 -26.41
N LEU A 149 21.32 19.18 -25.51
CA LEU A 149 20.87 20.55 -25.80
C LEU A 149 19.90 20.63 -27.00
N GLY A 150 19.06 19.60 -27.19
CA GLY A 150 18.16 19.50 -28.33
C GLY A 150 17.62 18.09 -28.58
N PRO A 151 16.68 17.93 -29.54
CA PRO A 151 15.95 16.68 -29.76
C PRO A 151 16.75 15.65 -30.59
N ALA A 152 18.05 15.48 -30.30
CA ALA A 152 18.91 14.52 -31.00
C ALA A 152 18.30 13.10 -31.01
N PRO A 153 18.46 12.32 -32.10
CA PRO A 153 17.89 10.98 -32.18
C PRO A 153 18.47 10.09 -31.07
N MET A 154 17.61 9.35 -30.36
CA MET A 154 18.05 8.34 -29.41
C MET A 154 18.34 7.02 -30.14
N PRO A 155 19.40 6.29 -29.76
CA PRO A 155 19.60 4.93 -30.24
C PRO A 155 18.36 4.05 -29.98
N VAL A 156 18.02 3.17 -30.94
CA VAL A 156 16.79 2.36 -30.88
C VAL A 156 16.73 1.51 -29.60
N TRP A 157 17.84 0.90 -29.18
CA TRP A 157 17.88 0.10 -27.96
C TRP A 157 17.56 0.92 -26.70
N LEU A 158 18.01 2.18 -26.64
CA LEU A 158 17.75 3.08 -25.52
C LEU A 158 16.28 3.54 -25.53
N ALA A 159 15.71 3.77 -26.70
CA ALA A 159 14.29 4.06 -26.88
C ALA A 159 13.38 2.88 -26.49
N LEU A 160 13.80 1.64 -26.75
CA LEU A 160 13.02 0.44 -26.44
C LEU A 160 13.16 -0.06 -24.99
N ALA A 161 14.27 0.26 -24.31
CA ALA A 161 14.54 -0.21 -22.95
C ALA A 161 13.40 0.09 -21.93
N PRO A 162 12.80 1.29 -21.89
CA PRO A 162 11.67 1.59 -21.00
C PRO A 162 10.48 0.64 -21.17
N PHE A 163 10.13 0.31 -22.41
CA PHE A 163 9.03 -0.60 -22.74
C PHE A 163 9.37 -2.05 -22.38
N GLY A 164 10.60 -2.48 -22.66
CA GLY A 164 11.08 -3.80 -22.27
C GLY A 164 11.08 -4.00 -20.75
N LEU A 165 11.54 -3.00 -19.99
CA LEU A 165 11.52 -3.02 -18.53
C LEU A 165 10.09 -3.02 -17.99
N ALA A 166 9.21 -2.17 -18.51
CA ALA A 166 7.80 -2.14 -18.09
C ALA A 166 7.09 -3.48 -18.37
N LEU A 167 7.33 -4.08 -19.54
CA LEU A 167 6.81 -5.39 -19.90
C LEU A 167 7.35 -6.48 -18.97
N TYR A 168 8.66 -6.48 -18.70
CA TYR A 168 9.26 -7.42 -17.74
C TYR A 168 8.67 -7.26 -16.34
N GLY A 169 8.56 -6.04 -15.84
CA GLY A 169 8.05 -5.74 -14.50
C GLY A 169 6.58 -6.12 -14.30
N THR A 170 5.76 -5.98 -15.33
CA THR A 170 4.34 -6.36 -15.31
C THR A 170 4.13 -7.86 -15.47
N LEU A 171 4.91 -8.53 -16.33
CA LEU A 171 4.78 -9.97 -16.55
C LEU A 171 5.43 -10.81 -15.45
N PHE A 172 6.62 -10.43 -14.98
CA PHE A 172 7.45 -11.28 -14.12
C PHE A 172 7.70 -10.68 -12.74
N GLY A 173 7.75 -9.35 -12.63
CA GLY A 173 8.13 -8.63 -11.42
C GLY A 173 7.38 -9.05 -10.16
N ALA A 174 6.06 -9.21 -10.27
CA ALA A 174 5.19 -9.56 -9.13
C ALA A 174 5.06 -11.08 -8.89
N ARG A 175 5.63 -11.93 -9.76
CA ARG A 175 5.43 -13.39 -9.67
C ARG A 175 6.37 -14.05 -8.67
N VAL A 176 7.60 -13.55 -8.56
CA VAL A 176 8.66 -14.15 -7.74
C VAL A 176 8.60 -13.61 -6.32
N LEU A 177 8.00 -14.40 -5.42
CA LEU A 177 7.98 -14.10 -3.99
C LEU A 177 9.34 -14.45 -3.37
N ARG A 178 10.03 -13.47 -2.80
CA ARG A 178 11.31 -13.63 -2.11
C ARG A 178 11.10 -14.00 -0.64
N ARG A 179 12.05 -14.77 -0.09
CA ARG A 179 12.17 -15.01 1.34
C ARG A 179 13.24 -14.07 1.84
N GLU A 180 12.91 -13.24 2.82
CA GLU A 180 13.88 -12.44 3.56
C GLU A 180 14.05 -13.02 4.97
N ARG A 181 15.27 -12.97 5.50
CA ARG A 181 15.56 -13.32 6.90
C ARG A 181 16.26 -12.15 7.55
N VAL A 182 15.78 -11.74 8.72
CA VAL A 182 16.33 -10.60 9.45
C VAL A 182 16.45 -10.96 10.92
N THR A 183 17.63 -10.76 11.49
CA THR A 183 17.84 -10.88 12.93
C THR A 183 17.76 -9.51 13.56
N ILE A 184 16.89 -9.33 14.56
CA ILE A 184 16.65 -8.02 15.19
C ILE A 184 16.94 -8.13 16.69
N PRO A 185 17.92 -7.38 17.21
CA PRO A 185 18.12 -7.25 18.65
C PRO A 185 17.01 -6.39 19.24
N VAL A 186 16.29 -6.94 20.22
CA VAL A 186 15.21 -6.25 20.91
C VAL A 186 15.65 -5.95 22.34
N ALA A 187 15.58 -4.68 22.71
CA ALA A 187 15.89 -4.22 24.05
C ALA A 187 14.92 -4.83 25.08
N GLY A 188 15.44 -5.35 26.18
CA GLY A 188 14.61 -5.97 27.22
C GLY A 188 13.90 -7.25 26.78
N LEU A 189 14.33 -7.88 25.67
CA LEU A 189 13.78 -9.16 25.23
C LEU A 189 14.12 -10.23 26.29
N PRO A 190 13.12 -10.85 26.92
CA PRO A 190 13.38 -11.87 27.94
C PRO A 190 13.84 -13.19 27.30
N GLY A 191 14.49 -14.03 28.10
CA GLY A 191 15.19 -15.24 27.64
C GLY A 191 14.30 -16.23 26.89
N GLY A 192 13.06 -16.42 27.35
CA GLY A 192 12.06 -17.30 26.73
C GLY A 192 11.70 -16.87 25.31
N TRP A 193 11.79 -15.58 24.97
CA TRP A 193 11.50 -15.06 23.63
C TRP A 193 12.72 -14.93 22.74
N ARG A 194 13.93 -15.23 23.24
CA ARG A 194 15.15 -15.28 22.43
C ARG A 194 15.02 -16.33 21.32
N GLY A 195 15.36 -15.94 20.10
CA GLY A 195 15.30 -16.81 18.92
C GLY A 195 13.88 -17.07 18.40
N VAL A 196 12.86 -16.38 18.92
CA VAL A 196 11.50 -16.49 18.39
C VAL A 196 11.48 -16.08 16.91
N ARG A 197 10.79 -16.87 16.09
CA ARG A 197 10.59 -16.59 14.66
C ARG A 197 9.23 -15.96 14.43
N ILE A 198 9.23 -14.68 14.14
CA ILE A 198 8.05 -13.95 13.67
C ILE A 198 8.06 -14.00 12.14
N VAL A 199 7.03 -14.57 11.52
CA VAL A 199 6.87 -14.46 10.06
C VAL A 199 5.90 -13.32 9.77
N GLN A 200 6.36 -12.36 8.98
CA GLN A 200 5.55 -11.22 8.55
C GLN A 200 5.06 -11.42 7.11
N LEU A 201 3.76 -11.26 6.94
CA LEU A 201 3.09 -10.98 5.68
C LEU A 201 2.60 -9.54 5.68
N SER A 202 2.56 -8.92 4.51
CA SER A 202 2.04 -7.56 4.36
C SER A 202 1.47 -7.37 2.97
N ASP A 203 0.53 -6.42 2.83
CA ASP A 203 0.03 -5.91 1.56
C ASP A 203 -0.35 -7.05 0.60
N LEU A 204 -1.20 -7.96 1.07
CA LEU A 204 -1.68 -9.10 0.29
C LEU A 204 -2.55 -8.64 -0.87
N HIS A 205 -3.34 -7.57 -0.67
CA HIS A 205 -4.23 -6.98 -1.66
C HIS A 205 -5.16 -8.01 -2.32
N ALA A 206 -5.75 -8.90 -1.51
CA ALA A 206 -6.70 -9.90 -1.99
C ALA A 206 -7.81 -9.23 -2.80
N GLY A 207 -7.99 -9.67 -4.04
CA GLY A 207 -8.79 -8.93 -5.00
C GLY A 207 -8.91 -9.62 -6.35
N ARG A 208 -9.36 -8.86 -7.35
CA ARG A 208 -9.50 -9.38 -8.73
C ARG A 208 -8.17 -9.80 -9.34
N HIS A 209 -7.07 -9.15 -8.96
CA HIS A 209 -5.74 -9.38 -9.51
C HIS A 209 -4.87 -10.30 -8.63
N VAL A 210 -5.07 -10.30 -7.31
CA VAL A 210 -4.44 -11.26 -6.39
C VAL A 210 -5.46 -12.31 -6.00
N THR A 211 -5.39 -13.46 -6.68
CA THR A 211 -6.39 -14.52 -6.59
C THR A 211 -6.22 -15.40 -5.35
N LYS A 212 -7.26 -16.18 -5.02
CA LYS A 212 -7.23 -17.20 -3.96
C LYS A 212 -6.04 -18.15 -4.12
N GLU A 213 -5.75 -18.61 -5.34
CA GLU A 213 -4.64 -19.52 -5.63
C GLU A 213 -3.29 -18.87 -5.32
N ARG A 214 -3.14 -17.58 -5.65
CA ARG A 214 -1.93 -16.81 -5.34
C ARG A 214 -1.78 -16.63 -3.82
N LEU A 215 -2.84 -16.33 -3.10
CA LEU A 215 -2.84 -16.20 -1.64
C LEU A 215 -2.40 -17.52 -0.97
N HIS A 216 -2.98 -18.66 -1.37
CA HIS A 216 -2.52 -19.96 -0.85
C HIS A 216 -1.08 -20.30 -1.27
N ALA A 217 -0.61 -19.86 -2.44
CA ALA A 217 0.79 -20.04 -2.83
C ALA A 217 1.77 -19.18 -2.02
N ILE A 218 1.33 -18.01 -1.53
CA ILE A 218 2.06 -17.19 -0.56
C ILE A 218 2.04 -17.88 0.80
N ALA A 219 0.88 -18.32 1.27
CA ALA A 219 0.73 -19.03 2.54
C ALA A 219 1.59 -20.28 2.62
N ARG A 220 1.62 -21.12 1.57
CA ARG A 220 2.52 -22.28 1.49
C ARG A 220 4.00 -21.90 1.58
N ARG A 221 4.40 -20.72 1.11
CA ARG A 221 5.80 -20.24 1.24
C ARG A 221 6.08 -19.79 2.68
N ALA A 222 5.15 -19.06 3.29
CA ALA A 222 5.24 -18.63 4.69
C ALA A 222 5.25 -19.82 5.68
N ALA A 223 4.42 -20.83 5.46
CA ALA A 223 4.36 -22.04 6.30
C ALA A 223 5.70 -22.79 6.36
N ARG A 224 6.50 -22.79 5.29
CA ARG A 224 7.84 -23.40 5.26
C ARG A 224 8.89 -22.65 6.07
N LEU A 225 8.54 -21.49 6.61
CA LEU A 225 9.39 -20.74 7.55
C LEU A 225 9.17 -21.20 8.99
N HIS A 226 8.12 -22.01 9.24
CA HIS A 226 7.74 -22.53 10.55
C HIS A 226 7.61 -21.41 11.60
N PRO A 227 6.67 -20.46 11.42
CA PRO A 227 6.51 -19.35 12.35
C PRO A 227 6.19 -19.81 13.76
N ASP A 228 6.86 -19.20 14.74
CA ASP A 228 6.41 -19.24 16.12
C ASP A 228 5.22 -18.28 16.27
N VAL A 229 5.33 -17.07 15.73
CA VAL A 229 4.24 -16.07 15.62
C VAL A 229 4.06 -15.70 14.15
N LEU A 230 2.82 -15.63 13.67
CA LEU A 230 2.51 -15.08 12.35
C LEU A 230 1.90 -13.68 12.52
N VAL A 231 2.39 -12.71 11.75
CA VAL A 231 1.86 -11.36 11.76
C VAL A 231 1.50 -10.88 10.34
N VAL A 232 0.40 -10.13 10.22
CA VAL A 232 -0.05 -9.50 8.97
C VAL A 232 -0.14 -7.99 9.18
N THR A 233 0.69 -7.21 8.49
CA THR A 233 0.82 -5.76 8.74
C THR A 233 0.03 -4.92 7.75
N GLY A 234 -1.27 -5.18 7.63
CA GLY A 234 -2.22 -4.38 6.85
C GLY A 234 -2.30 -4.68 5.35
N ASP A 235 -3.27 -4.04 4.71
CA ASP A 235 -3.65 -4.16 3.31
C ASP A 235 -3.93 -5.61 2.89
N ILE A 236 -4.83 -6.25 3.66
CA ILE A 236 -5.28 -7.62 3.43
C ILE A 236 -6.10 -7.71 2.14
N VAL A 237 -7.02 -6.76 1.93
CA VAL A 237 -7.92 -6.73 0.76
C VAL A 237 -7.72 -5.50 -0.12
N HIS A 238 -8.11 -5.62 -1.39
CA HIS A 238 -8.12 -4.50 -2.32
C HIS A 238 -9.55 -4.12 -2.74
N ASN A 239 -10.00 -2.95 -2.29
CA ASN A 239 -11.27 -2.28 -2.65
C ASN A 239 -12.59 -2.99 -2.28
N SER A 240 -12.57 -4.25 -1.82
CA SER A 240 -13.80 -4.96 -1.45
C SER A 240 -13.57 -6.01 -0.36
N PRO A 241 -14.39 -6.03 0.70
CA PRO A 241 -14.27 -6.99 1.78
C PRO A 241 -14.72 -8.39 1.36
N ALA A 242 -15.39 -8.54 0.19
CA ALA A 242 -15.76 -9.83 -0.37
C ALA A 242 -14.56 -10.76 -0.64
N PHE A 243 -13.34 -10.21 -0.70
CA PHE A 243 -12.11 -10.99 -0.85
C PHE A 243 -11.43 -11.33 0.49
N ALA A 244 -11.90 -10.78 1.62
CA ALA A 244 -11.30 -10.97 2.94
C ALA A 244 -11.28 -12.45 3.33
N ARG A 245 -12.39 -13.17 3.09
CA ARG A 245 -12.48 -14.62 3.32
C ARG A 245 -11.37 -15.41 2.64
N HIS A 246 -11.00 -15.07 1.40
CA HIS A 246 -9.94 -15.77 0.68
C HIS A 246 -8.56 -15.51 1.29
N ALA A 247 -8.31 -14.29 1.78
CA ALA A 247 -7.08 -13.96 2.48
C ALA A 247 -7.03 -14.66 3.85
N ALA A 248 -8.12 -14.60 4.61
CA ALA A 248 -8.27 -15.24 5.91
C ALA A 248 -8.04 -16.76 5.83
N GLU A 249 -8.68 -17.45 4.88
CA GLU A 249 -8.48 -18.89 4.63
C GLU A 249 -7.02 -19.23 4.30
N ALA A 250 -6.33 -18.37 3.55
CA ALA A 250 -4.92 -18.57 3.21
C ALA A 250 -4.02 -18.34 4.44
N ILE A 251 -4.23 -17.26 5.19
CA ILE A 251 -3.45 -16.94 6.40
C ILE A 251 -3.63 -18.06 7.44
N ALA A 252 -4.87 -18.49 7.69
CA ALA A 252 -5.18 -19.55 8.65
C ALA A 252 -4.59 -20.93 8.28
N SER A 253 -4.25 -21.14 7.00
CA SER A 253 -3.57 -22.38 6.56
C SER A 253 -2.08 -22.45 6.97
N ILE A 254 -1.54 -21.40 7.57
CA ILE A 254 -0.15 -21.33 8.05
C ILE A 254 -0.13 -21.79 9.52
N PRO A 255 0.53 -22.92 9.85
CA PRO A 255 0.63 -23.36 11.23
C PRO A 255 1.56 -22.42 12.01
N THR A 256 1.17 -22.06 13.22
CA THR A 256 1.91 -21.17 14.14
C THR A 256 1.86 -21.73 15.56
N ARG A 257 2.85 -21.42 16.39
CA ARG A 257 2.88 -21.89 17.78
C ARG A 257 2.13 -20.97 18.75
N TYR A 258 2.26 -19.67 18.57
CA TYR A 258 1.74 -18.64 19.48
C TYR A 258 0.65 -17.78 18.85
N GLY A 259 0.12 -18.17 17.70
CA GLY A 259 -1.02 -17.54 17.06
C GLY A 259 -0.67 -16.67 15.85
N ALA A 260 -1.75 -16.24 15.18
CA ALA A 260 -1.71 -15.32 14.05
C ALA A 260 -2.36 -13.99 14.44
N TYR A 261 -1.68 -12.89 14.13
CA TYR A 261 -2.12 -11.54 14.49
C TYR A 261 -2.11 -10.62 13.27
N ALA A 262 -3.00 -9.64 13.23
CA ALA A 262 -3.04 -8.67 12.14
C ALA A 262 -3.29 -7.25 12.63
N CYS A 263 -2.76 -6.25 11.93
CA CYS A 263 -3.34 -4.90 11.95
C CYS A 263 -3.94 -4.58 10.57
N LEU A 264 -4.80 -3.57 10.50
CA LEU A 264 -5.47 -3.17 9.26
C LEU A 264 -4.71 -2.02 8.58
N GLY A 265 -4.60 -2.10 7.26
CA GLY A 265 -4.03 -1.05 6.41
C GLY A 265 -5.10 -0.12 5.83
N ASN A 266 -4.66 0.91 5.11
CA ASN A 266 -5.58 1.89 4.53
C ASN A 266 -6.57 1.28 3.54
N HIS A 267 -6.18 0.25 2.77
CA HIS A 267 -7.10 -0.40 1.83
C HIS A 267 -8.19 -1.22 2.54
N ASP A 268 -7.89 -1.78 3.71
CA ASP A 268 -8.88 -2.49 4.52
C ASP A 268 -9.94 -1.50 5.06
N PHE A 269 -9.49 -0.30 5.48
CA PHE A 269 -10.39 0.79 5.86
C PHE A 269 -11.27 1.28 4.71
N TRP A 270 -10.72 1.34 3.49
CA TRP A 270 -11.50 1.73 2.31
C TRP A 270 -12.50 0.66 1.88
N ALA A 271 -12.20 -0.61 2.11
CA ALA A 271 -13.07 -1.73 1.78
C ALA A 271 -14.22 -1.89 2.78
N GLY A 272 -13.98 -1.63 4.06
CA GLY A 272 -14.93 -1.89 5.14
C GLY A 272 -14.22 -2.67 6.24
N PRO A 273 -13.57 -1.98 7.20
CA PRO A 273 -12.62 -2.60 8.12
C PRO A 273 -13.27 -3.65 9.01
N ASP A 274 -14.51 -3.43 9.45
CA ASP A 274 -15.21 -4.33 10.36
C ASP A 274 -15.53 -5.68 9.70
N ALA A 275 -15.87 -5.67 8.40
CA ALA A 275 -16.10 -6.90 7.64
C ALA A 275 -14.79 -7.66 7.33
N VAL A 276 -13.68 -6.94 7.17
CA VAL A 276 -12.35 -7.56 7.02
C VAL A 276 -11.93 -8.19 8.35
N GLU A 277 -12.12 -7.48 9.46
CA GLU A 277 -11.86 -7.98 10.81
C GLU A 277 -12.69 -9.21 11.13
N GLU A 278 -14.00 -9.20 10.86
CA GLU A 278 -14.89 -10.35 11.08
C GLU A 278 -14.39 -11.61 10.37
N GLU A 279 -13.99 -11.52 9.11
CA GLU A 279 -13.49 -12.68 8.35
C GLU A 279 -12.13 -13.19 8.87
N LEU A 280 -11.26 -12.30 9.34
CA LEU A 280 -9.98 -12.66 9.93
C LEU A 280 -10.17 -13.36 11.28
N GLU A 281 -10.97 -12.77 12.17
CA GLU A 281 -11.27 -13.33 13.50
C GLU A 281 -12.01 -14.67 13.37
N ARG A 282 -12.95 -14.81 12.43
CA ARG A 282 -13.64 -16.08 12.11
C ARG A 282 -12.66 -17.18 11.71
N ALA A 283 -11.54 -16.83 11.09
CA ALA A 283 -10.49 -17.76 10.69
C ALA A 283 -9.40 -17.97 11.78
N GLY A 284 -9.58 -17.40 12.98
CA GLY A 284 -8.66 -17.53 14.11
C GLY A 284 -7.48 -16.56 14.07
N ILE A 285 -7.55 -15.48 13.28
CA ILE A 285 -6.50 -14.47 13.19
C ILE A 285 -6.94 -13.26 14.02
N ARG A 286 -6.20 -12.98 15.10
CA ARG A 286 -6.56 -11.91 16.04
C ARG A 286 -6.17 -10.56 15.47
N VAL A 287 -7.15 -9.70 15.23
CA VAL A 287 -6.93 -8.36 14.70
C VAL A 287 -6.70 -7.38 15.85
N LEU A 288 -5.58 -6.67 15.81
CA LEU A 288 -5.12 -5.71 16.80
C LEU A 288 -5.36 -4.28 16.30
N ARG A 289 -6.51 -3.71 16.69
CA ARG A 289 -6.93 -2.34 16.38
C ARG A 289 -6.80 -1.48 17.62
N ASN A 290 -5.71 -0.70 17.69
CA ASN A 290 -5.37 0.15 18.84
C ASN A 290 -5.40 -0.59 20.18
N LYS A 291 -4.96 -1.85 20.18
CA LYS A 291 -4.96 -2.72 21.37
C LYS A 291 -3.73 -3.63 21.36
N GLY A 292 -3.35 -4.08 22.54
CA GLY A 292 -2.21 -4.97 22.74
C GLY A 292 -2.59 -6.24 23.49
N VAL A 293 -1.69 -7.22 23.41
CA VAL A 293 -1.81 -8.53 24.03
C VAL A 293 -0.46 -8.92 24.61
N LEU A 294 -0.47 -9.52 25.80
CA LEU A 294 0.72 -10.13 26.36
C LEU A 294 0.80 -11.56 25.82
N LEU A 295 1.88 -11.87 25.12
CA LEU A 295 2.23 -13.23 24.76
C LEU A 295 3.13 -13.79 25.86
N GLU A 296 2.76 -14.94 26.41
CA GLU A 296 3.50 -15.59 27.49
C GLU A 296 4.17 -16.87 27.00
N ARG A 297 5.45 -17.03 27.35
CA ARG A 297 6.23 -18.22 27.06
C ARG A 297 7.19 -18.48 28.21
N ASP A 298 7.06 -19.64 28.85
CA ASP A 298 7.97 -20.08 29.92
C ASP A 298 8.07 -19.07 31.09
N GLY A 299 6.99 -18.33 31.37
CA GLY A 299 6.94 -17.26 32.39
C GLY A 299 7.37 -15.87 31.91
N ASP A 300 7.89 -15.77 30.68
CA ASP A 300 8.35 -14.52 30.09
C ASP A 300 7.29 -13.89 29.18
N GLY A 301 7.16 -12.55 29.26
CA GLY A 301 6.18 -11.77 28.52
C GLY A 301 6.75 -11.03 27.31
N LEU A 302 6.03 -11.03 26.20
CA LEU A 302 6.26 -10.18 25.02
C LEU A 302 4.98 -9.42 24.70
N TRP A 303 5.02 -8.08 24.70
CA TRP A 303 3.86 -7.27 24.36
C TRP A 303 3.74 -7.14 22.84
N LEU A 304 2.70 -7.71 22.27
CA LEU A 304 2.37 -7.55 20.85
C LEU A 304 1.16 -6.61 20.74
N CYS A 305 1.30 -5.51 20.01
CA CYS A 305 0.20 -4.57 19.83
C CYS A 305 0.04 -4.16 18.37
N GLY A 306 -1.13 -3.61 18.05
CA GLY A 306 -1.42 -3.09 16.72
C GLY A 306 -2.23 -1.80 16.79
N VAL A 307 -2.09 -0.98 15.75
CA VAL A 307 -2.77 0.32 15.59
C VAL A 307 -3.55 0.35 14.29
N ASP A 308 -4.66 1.08 14.29
CA ASP A 308 -5.39 1.40 13.06
C ASP A 308 -4.55 2.35 12.18
N ASP A 309 -4.64 2.23 10.86
CA ASP A 309 -3.91 3.07 9.92
C ASP A 309 -4.20 4.58 10.14
N PRO A 310 -3.20 5.49 10.10
CA PRO A 310 -3.41 6.92 10.30
C PRO A 310 -4.46 7.56 9.38
N TRP A 311 -4.64 7.07 8.15
CA TRP A 311 -5.64 7.60 7.22
C TRP A 311 -7.07 7.25 7.61
N SER A 312 -7.27 6.31 8.55
CA SER A 312 -8.59 6.01 9.12
C SER A 312 -9.14 7.14 10.00
N GLY A 313 -8.28 8.02 10.51
CA GLY A 313 -8.62 8.98 11.56
C GLY A 313 -8.87 8.33 12.93
N ARG A 314 -8.59 7.04 13.09
CA ARG A 314 -8.79 6.25 14.31
C ARG A 314 -7.48 5.75 14.94
N PHE A 315 -6.33 6.20 14.46
CA PHE A 315 -5.03 5.82 15.01
C PHE A 315 -4.92 6.20 16.49
N ASP A 316 -4.67 5.21 17.36
CA ASP A 316 -4.44 5.41 18.79
C ASP A 316 -3.34 4.47 19.31
N LEU A 317 -2.10 4.97 19.23
CA LEU A 317 -0.92 4.28 19.75
C LEU A 317 -0.93 4.16 21.29
N ARG A 318 -1.50 5.13 22.01
CA ARG A 318 -1.59 5.04 23.48
C ARG A 318 -2.58 3.95 23.89
N GLY A 319 -3.68 3.81 23.15
CA GLY A 319 -4.62 2.69 23.27
C GLY A 319 -3.93 1.34 23.07
N ALA A 320 -3.08 1.22 22.04
CA ALA A 320 -2.34 -0.01 21.76
C ALA A 320 -1.35 -0.42 22.87
N LEU A 321 -0.86 0.54 23.65
CA LEU A 321 0.07 0.32 24.77
C LEU A 321 -0.64 0.22 26.13
N ARG A 322 -1.96 0.40 26.16
CA ARG A 322 -2.73 0.35 27.40
C ARG A 322 -2.68 -1.07 28.00
N GLY A 323 -2.28 -1.17 29.26
CA GLY A 323 -2.14 -2.43 29.97
C GLY A 323 -0.84 -3.17 29.69
N ARG A 324 0.08 -2.60 28.91
CA ARG A 324 1.44 -3.13 28.76
C ARG A 324 2.14 -3.11 30.12
N PRO A 325 2.62 -4.27 30.65
CA PRO A 325 3.41 -4.27 31.87
C PRO A 325 4.72 -3.50 31.68
N GLU A 326 5.14 -2.77 32.71
CA GLU A 326 6.33 -1.95 32.66
C GLU A 326 7.58 -2.79 32.32
N GLY A 327 8.47 -2.23 31.48
CA GLY A 327 9.69 -2.92 31.06
C GLY A 327 9.51 -4.09 30.09
N THR A 328 8.29 -4.42 29.67
CA THR A 328 8.05 -5.53 28.72
C THR A 328 8.47 -5.14 27.30
N ALA A 329 9.30 -5.97 26.67
CA ALA A 329 9.66 -5.83 25.26
C ALA A 329 8.39 -5.76 24.38
N THR A 330 8.36 -4.81 23.45
CA THR A 330 7.17 -4.46 22.67
C THR A 330 7.41 -4.56 21.17
N VAL A 331 6.55 -5.33 20.50
CA VAL A 331 6.43 -5.40 19.05
C VAL A 331 5.13 -4.74 18.61
N LEU A 332 5.22 -3.71 17.77
CA LEU A 332 4.10 -2.98 17.21
C LEU A 332 3.85 -3.38 15.75
N LEU A 333 2.61 -3.76 15.45
CA LEU A 333 2.08 -3.92 14.11
C LEU A 333 1.44 -2.61 13.67
N SER A 334 2.07 -1.90 12.74
CA SER A 334 1.54 -0.66 12.18
C SER A 334 1.74 -0.69 10.69
N HIS A 335 0.66 -0.62 9.90
CA HIS A 335 0.79 -0.65 8.45
C HIS A 335 1.69 0.48 7.95
N GLN A 336 1.58 1.67 8.56
CA GLN A 336 2.28 2.88 8.13
C GLN A 336 3.65 3.08 8.82
N PRO A 337 4.77 3.05 8.09
CA PRO A 337 6.11 3.16 8.69
C PRO A 337 6.39 4.53 9.33
N ASN A 338 5.71 5.59 8.87
CA ASN A 338 5.89 6.96 9.40
C ASN A 338 5.45 7.12 10.87
N THR A 339 4.78 6.11 11.45
CA THR A 339 4.37 6.11 12.86
C THR A 339 5.52 5.73 13.82
N TRP A 340 6.63 5.20 13.28
CA TRP A 340 7.70 4.58 14.06
C TRP A 340 8.42 5.50 15.03
N LEU A 341 8.79 6.72 14.62
CA LEU A 341 9.50 7.64 15.51
C LEU A 341 8.64 7.99 16.74
N ARG A 342 7.33 8.12 16.56
CA ARG A 342 6.38 8.33 17.66
C ARG A 342 6.22 7.07 18.54
N ALA A 343 6.29 5.88 17.94
CA ALA A 343 6.31 4.62 18.69
C ALA A 343 7.57 4.48 19.54
N GLN A 344 8.73 4.83 18.99
CA GLN A 344 10.00 4.87 19.73
C GLN A 344 9.90 5.78 20.96
N GLU A 345 9.34 6.98 20.83
CA GLU A 345 9.15 7.92 21.96
C GLU A 345 8.32 7.34 23.11
N LEU A 346 7.44 6.37 22.82
CA LEU A 346 6.61 5.68 23.82
C LEU A 346 7.22 4.33 24.26
N GLY A 347 8.50 4.10 23.94
CA GLY A 347 9.24 2.91 24.34
C GLY A 347 8.79 1.66 23.58
N VAL A 348 8.54 1.75 22.27
CA VAL A 348 8.35 0.58 21.40
C VAL A 348 9.69 0.18 20.81
N GLU A 349 10.12 -1.06 21.06
CA GLU A 349 11.43 -1.57 20.62
C GLU A 349 11.44 -2.03 19.15
N LEU A 350 10.33 -2.56 18.64
CA LEU A 350 10.23 -3.02 17.26
C LEU A 350 8.89 -2.64 16.65
N GLN A 351 8.93 -1.96 15.49
CA GLN A 351 7.76 -1.77 14.63
C GLN A 351 7.89 -2.60 13.34
N LEU A 352 6.84 -3.32 13.01
CA LEU A 352 6.69 -4.05 11.75
C LEU A 352 5.64 -3.32 10.89
N SER A 353 6.06 -2.92 9.68
CA SER A 353 5.25 -2.13 8.75
C SER A 353 5.26 -2.66 7.32
N GLY A 354 4.33 -2.16 6.51
CA GLY A 354 4.19 -2.44 5.09
C GLY A 354 4.00 -1.14 4.30
N HIS A 355 2.91 -1.06 3.54
CA HIS A 355 2.35 0.13 2.86
C HIS A 355 3.12 0.60 1.62
N THR A 356 4.45 0.60 1.68
CA THR A 356 5.25 1.26 0.64
C THR A 356 5.38 0.40 -0.61
N HIS A 357 5.20 -0.92 -0.49
CA HIS A 357 5.54 -1.90 -1.52
C HIS A 357 7.00 -1.81 -2.05
N GLY A 358 7.91 -1.14 -1.31
CA GLY A 358 9.22 -0.74 -1.82
C GLY A 358 9.16 0.26 -2.99
N GLY A 359 8.00 0.88 -3.23
CA GLY A 359 7.68 1.81 -4.32
C GLY A 359 7.09 1.16 -5.58
N GLN A 360 7.00 -0.18 -5.64
CA GLN A 360 6.69 -0.99 -6.84
C GLN A 360 7.68 -0.82 -8.00
N VAL A 361 8.22 0.38 -8.23
CA VAL A 361 9.30 0.67 -9.16
C VAL A 361 10.43 1.32 -8.37
N ALA A 362 11.54 0.60 -8.26
CA ALA A 362 12.70 1.03 -7.52
C ALA A 362 13.97 0.33 -8.03
N LEU A 363 15.13 0.89 -7.72
CA LEU A 363 16.44 0.30 -7.93
C LEU A 363 17.05 -0.07 -6.57
N LEU A 364 16.30 -0.85 -5.76
CA LEU A 364 16.69 -1.17 -4.38
C LEU A 364 17.98 -1.98 -4.28
N TRP A 365 18.42 -2.62 -5.37
CA TRP A 365 19.72 -3.29 -5.44
C TRP A 365 20.90 -2.31 -5.50
N LEU A 366 20.65 -1.06 -5.85
CA LEU A 366 21.66 -0.01 -5.90
C LEU A 366 21.60 0.86 -4.64
N HIS A 367 20.42 1.43 -4.35
CA HIS A 367 20.21 2.19 -3.11
C HIS A 367 18.72 2.34 -2.78
N ARG A 368 18.36 2.36 -1.49
CA ARG A 368 16.95 2.51 -1.04
C ARG A 368 16.33 3.87 -1.40
N SER A 369 17.15 4.90 -1.62
CA SER A 369 16.65 6.21 -2.06
C SER A 369 16.16 6.23 -3.51
N LEU A 370 16.57 5.25 -4.33
CA LEU A 370 16.15 5.13 -5.72
C LEU A 370 14.81 4.37 -5.81
N SER A 371 13.79 4.92 -5.15
CA SER A 371 12.44 4.37 -5.13
C SER A 371 11.42 5.50 -5.23
N LEU A 372 10.33 5.27 -5.96
CA LEU A 372 9.23 6.22 -6.01
C LEU A 372 8.58 6.45 -4.64
N ALA A 373 8.70 5.50 -3.71
CA ALA A 373 8.21 5.67 -2.34
C ALA A 373 8.93 6.81 -1.58
N ARG A 374 10.16 7.19 -1.97
CA ARG A 374 10.89 8.30 -1.33
C ARG A 374 10.20 9.65 -1.47
N LEU A 375 9.28 9.80 -2.43
CA LEU A 375 8.47 11.01 -2.58
C LEU A 375 7.44 11.17 -1.45
N ILE A 376 7.15 10.10 -0.69
CA ILE A 376 6.07 10.05 0.30
C ILE A 376 6.59 9.69 1.69
N THR A 377 7.66 8.88 1.78
CA THR A 377 8.22 8.44 3.06
C THR A 377 9.74 8.26 2.99
N PRO A 378 10.48 8.55 4.07
CA PRO A 378 11.88 8.17 4.16
C PRO A 378 12.10 6.65 4.32
N PHE A 379 11.09 5.91 4.78
CA PHE A 379 11.19 4.50 5.14
C PHE A 379 10.63 3.61 4.02
N VAL A 380 11.47 3.29 3.04
CA VAL A 380 11.06 2.58 1.82
C VAL A 380 10.93 1.08 2.03
N ALA A 381 11.95 0.40 2.54
CA ALA A 381 11.99 -1.06 2.65
C ALA A 381 13.14 -1.49 3.58
N GLY A 382 13.00 -2.65 4.21
CA GLY A 382 14.05 -3.28 5.03
C GLY A 382 14.14 -2.73 6.44
N LEU A 383 15.25 -3.04 7.12
CA LEU A 383 15.50 -2.70 8.52
C LEU A 383 16.06 -1.26 8.66
N TYR A 384 15.55 -0.54 9.65
CA TYR A 384 15.96 0.79 10.10
C TYR A 384 16.14 0.76 11.62
N ARG A 385 16.97 1.66 12.17
CA ARG A 385 17.23 1.77 13.60
C ARG A 385 17.32 3.23 14.03
N ALA A 386 16.71 3.54 15.17
CA ALA A 386 16.82 4.81 15.86
C ALA A 386 16.99 4.54 17.36
N GLY A 387 18.19 4.80 17.88
CA GLY A 387 18.56 4.44 19.25
C GLY A 387 18.41 2.94 19.51
N ARG A 388 17.50 2.57 20.41
CA ARG A 388 17.18 1.19 20.78
C ARG A 388 15.97 0.60 20.02
N SER A 389 15.29 1.40 19.21
CA SER A 389 14.11 0.97 18.45
C SER A 389 14.47 0.59 17.02
N TYR A 390 13.76 -0.39 16.48
CA TYR A 390 13.90 -0.87 15.12
C TYR A 390 12.58 -0.73 14.36
N LEU A 391 12.69 -0.47 13.07
CA LEU A 391 11.59 -0.53 12.11
C LEU A 391 11.96 -1.50 11.00
N TYR A 392 11.07 -2.45 10.70
CA TYR A 392 11.16 -3.23 9.49
C TYR A 392 10.01 -2.90 8.55
N VAL A 393 10.34 -2.45 7.34
CA VAL A 393 9.35 -2.13 6.29
C VAL A 393 9.31 -3.23 5.25
N ASN A 394 8.20 -3.97 5.23
CA ASN A 394 7.95 -5.06 4.33
C ASN A 394 7.53 -4.54 2.93
N ARG A 395 8.07 -5.14 1.87
CA ARG A 395 7.77 -4.79 0.47
C ARG A 395 6.43 -5.34 -0.03
N GLY A 396 5.69 -6.05 0.81
CA GLY A 396 4.39 -6.63 0.50
C GLY A 396 4.47 -7.88 -0.37
N ALA A 397 3.54 -8.81 -0.19
CA ALA A 397 3.47 -10.05 -0.99
C ALA A 397 2.56 -9.92 -2.23
N GLY A 398 1.61 -8.98 -2.21
CA GLY A 398 0.71 -8.63 -3.30
C GLY A 398 1.21 -7.45 -4.15
N SER A 399 0.32 -6.80 -4.89
CA SER A 399 0.60 -5.59 -5.67
C SER A 399 -0.67 -4.76 -5.83
N VAL A 400 -0.51 -3.44 -5.98
CA VAL A 400 -1.59 -2.49 -6.26
C VAL A 400 -1.46 -1.96 -7.69
N MET A 401 -2.52 -1.34 -8.19
CA MET A 401 -2.47 -0.65 -9.47
C MET A 401 -1.49 0.54 -9.42
N PRO A 402 -0.60 0.69 -10.42
CA PRO A 402 -0.40 -0.19 -11.58
C PRO A 402 0.35 -1.48 -11.20
N MET A 403 -0.10 -2.63 -11.71
CA MET A 403 0.44 -3.96 -11.40
C MET A 403 1.82 -4.20 -12.02
N VAL A 404 2.84 -3.50 -11.52
CA VAL A 404 4.24 -3.61 -11.95
C VAL A 404 5.11 -3.81 -10.73
N ARG A 405 6.16 -4.65 -10.86
CA ARG A 405 7.26 -4.66 -9.89
C ARG A 405 8.61 -4.65 -10.59
N LEU A 406 9.39 -3.59 -10.38
CA LEU A 406 10.77 -3.44 -10.86
C LEU A 406 11.64 -3.08 -9.67
N GLY A 407 12.65 -3.92 -9.39
CA GLY A 407 13.56 -3.81 -8.24
C GLY A 407 12.95 -3.79 -6.84
N ALA A 408 11.63 -3.88 -6.72
CA ALA A 408 10.89 -4.05 -5.47
C ALA A 408 10.15 -5.38 -5.50
N ARG A 409 10.87 -6.50 -5.42
CA ARG A 409 10.26 -7.84 -5.47
C ARG A 409 9.33 -8.05 -4.26
N PRO A 410 8.21 -8.76 -4.43
CA PRO A 410 7.37 -9.13 -3.29
C PRO A 410 8.13 -10.06 -2.34
N GLU A 411 7.79 -10.01 -1.05
CA GLU A 411 8.49 -10.80 -0.04
C GLU A 411 7.58 -11.46 1.00
N VAL A 412 8.13 -12.47 1.67
CA VAL A 412 7.72 -12.96 2.99
C VAL A 412 8.95 -12.90 3.87
N THR A 413 8.82 -12.32 5.05
CA THR A 413 9.96 -12.07 5.92
C THR A 413 9.88 -12.94 7.16
N GLU A 414 10.99 -13.61 7.48
CA GLU A 414 11.22 -14.25 8.77
C GLU A 414 12.10 -13.33 9.62
N LEU A 415 11.57 -12.89 10.76
CA LEU A 415 12.28 -12.07 11.73
C LEU A 415 12.63 -12.95 12.93
N THR A 416 13.91 -12.98 13.29
CA THR A 416 14.41 -13.67 14.50
C THR A 416 14.76 -12.62 15.53
N LEU A 417 14.12 -12.67 16.71
CA LEU A 417 14.45 -11.72 17.78
C LEU A 417 15.62 -12.24 18.61
N THR A 418 16.57 -11.36 18.92
CA THR A 418 17.72 -11.64 19.79
C THR A 418 17.79 -10.61 20.92
N THR A 419 18.60 -10.86 21.95
CA THR A 419 18.80 -9.84 22.98
C THR A 419 19.70 -8.73 22.44
N ALA A 420 19.59 -7.52 22.97
CA ALA A 420 20.43 -6.39 22.55
C ALA A 420 21.93 -6.57 22.88
N GLU A 421 22.24 -7.48 23.81
CA GLU A 421 23.61 -7.84 24.19
C GLU A 421 24.26 -8.79 23.17
N ASP A 422 23.46 -9.45 22.31
CA ASP A 422 23.96 -10.38 21.28
C ASP A 422 24.56 -9.70 20.05
N THR A 423 24.45 -8.37 19.95
CA THR A 423 24.90 -7.65 18.76
C THR A 423 26.42 -7.47 18.76
N ASN A 424 27.12 -8.33 18.01
CA ASN A 424 28.35 -7.93 17.32
C ASN A 424 27.96 -6.93 16.21
N GLU A 425 28.78 -5.91 16.01
CA GLU A 425 28.52 -4.65 15.28
C GLU A 425 28.16 -4.74 13.77
N ASP A 426 27.83 -5.92 13.23
CA ASP A 426 27.67 -6.15 11.78
C ASP A 426 26.24 -6.06 11.24
N LEU A 427 25.30 -5.45 11.98
CA LEU A 427 24.05 -5.05 11.33
C LEU A 427 24.38 -3.89 10.40
N ALA A 428 24.10 -4.05 9.10
CA ALA A 428 24.09 -2.94 8.14
C ALA A 428 22.97 -1.96 8.53
N LEU A 429 23.27 -1.15 9.54
CA LEU A 429 22.42 -0.10 10.09
C LEU A 429 22.47 1.06 9.11
N VAL A 430 21.32 1.38 8.53
CA VAL A 430 21.17 2.58 7.72
C VAL A 430 20.36 3.55 8.56
N THR A 431 21.06 4.54 9.11
CA THR A 431 20.46 5.75 9.68
C THR A 431 19.70 6.49 8.56
N PRO A 432 18.53 7.09 8.88
CA PRO A 432 17.56 7.61 7.90
C PRO A 432 18.08 8.65 6.88
#